data_AF-A0AAV2HAX8-F1
#
_entry.id   AF-A0AAV2HAX8-F1
#
_cell.length_a   1.000
_cell.length_b   1.000
_cell.length_c   1.000
_cell.angle_alpha   90.00
_cell.angle_beta   90.00
_cell.angle_gamma   90.00
#
_symmetry.space_group_name_H-M   'P 1'
#
loop_
_entity.id
_entity.type
_entity.pdbx_description
1 polymer ?
#
loop_
_entity_poly.entity_id
_entity_poly.type
_entity_poly.pdbx_seq_one_letter_code
_entity_poly.pdbx_strand_id
1 'polypeptide(L)'
;MASTKTAPTALLAEINKGDTSNLHHVDPKEKNPLPSAEDVQQERLHQNLLNGVNQFDPASLNKARTKERVILPDSGIIAEEKQHQEHIANISQFKRTSLKRAESLEKGCLPSQDVINQEKTEAELRERIGTFNKDKLKPTTTEEKTVLPSPDEIRHEKVEMEIRERIGSFHKEDLNHIQTQEKVVLPSGDDLHHERVEQELRERIGSFHVDDLHHTETEVKIVLPTEDDIHHEKVEQELRERIGSFHLEDLNHTETEVKVVLPTEDVIEQEKQEQELKNSISSFKRASLKHTETQEKNPLPPTEAIQLEKQETEFRNSIEGFEKNQLKHAKTAEKNPLPTKEELLQEKKGSK
;
A
#
# COMPACT_ATOMS: atom_id res chain seq x y z
N MET A 1 -11.75 -77.18 31.31
CA MET A 1 -11.85 -76.09 32.30
C MET A 1 -12.86 -75.07 31.79
N ALA A 2 -14.06 -75.03 32.38
CA ALA A 2 -14.99 -73.92 32.26
C ALA A 2 -15.76 -73.89 33.59
N SER A 3 -15.36 -72.95 34.45
CA SER A 3 -15.89 -72.79 35.81
C SER A 3 -17.25 -72.10 35.70
N THR A 4 -18.34 -72.85 35.81
CA THR A 4 -19.69 -72.28 35.98
C THR A 4 -19.77 -71.76 37.41
N LYS A 5 -19.41 -70.47 37.60
CA LYS A 5 -19.61 -69.76 38.86
C LYS A 5 -21.12 -69.56 39.08
N THR A 6 -21.78 -70.55 39.65
CA THR A 6 -23.13 -70.39 40.20
C THR A 6 -23.05 -69.49 41.43
N ALA A 7 -23.84 -68.41 41.44
CA ALA A 7 -23.91 -67.47 42.55
C ALA A 7 -24.33 -68.20 43.85
N PRO A 8 -23.85 -67.76 45.04
CA PRO A 8 -24.18 -68.40 46.31
C PRO A 8 -25.70 -68.40 46.53
N THR A 9 -26.29 -69.58 46.74
CA THR A 9 -27.73 -69.77 46.97
C THR A 9 -28.27 -68.91 48.12
N ALA A 10 -27.41 -68.59 49.09
CA ALA A 10 -27.72 -67.71 50.21
C ALA A 10 -27.99 -66.25 49.78
N LEU A 11 -27.24 -65.71 48.82
CA LEU A 11 -27.47 -64.34 48.31
C LEU A 11 -28.78 -64.25 47.51
N LEU A 12 -29.10 -65.30 46.74
CA LEU A 12 -30.38 -65.39 46.04
C LEU A 12 -31.56 -65.49 47.02
N ALA A 13 -31.40 -66.21 48.13
CA ALA A 13 -32.39 -66.24 49.19
C ALA A 13 -32.53 -64.88 49.90
N GLU A 14 -31.43 -64.17 50.14
CA GLU A 14 -31.42 -62.85 50.78
C GLU A 14 -32.14 -61.79 49.92
N ILE A 15 -31.88 -61.76 48.61
CA ILE A 15 -32.54 -60.84 47.67
C ILE A 15 -34.05 -61.14 47.57
N ASN A 16 -34.43 -62.42 47.59
CA ASN A 16 -35.84 -62.84 47.51
C ASN A 16 -36.63 -62.65 48.82
N LYS A 17 -35.99 -62.31 49.95
CA LYS A 17 -36.70 -61.95 51.19
C LYS A 17 -37.44 -60.61 51.08
N GLY A 18 -37.17 -59.80 50.05
CA GLY A 18 -38.01 -58.67 49.68
C GLY A 18 -38.17 -57.58 50.75
N ASP A 19 -37.20 -57.48 51.67
CA ASP A 19 -37.23 -56.42 52.69
C ASP A 19 -36.81 -55.08 52.08
N THR A 20 -37.80 -54.39 51.54
CA THR A 20 -37.66 -53.06 50.94
C THR A 20 -37.69 -51.94 51.98
N SER A 21 -37.81 -52.27 53.28
CA SER A 21 -37.90 -51.27 54.36
C SER A 21 -36.63 -50.44 54.54
N ASN A 22 -35.49 -50.95 54.07
CA ASN A 22 -34.21 -50.25 54.08
C ASN A 22 -33.86 -49.58 52.74
N LEU A 23 -34.76 -49.63 51.75
CA LEU A 23 -34.60 -48.84 50.53
C LEU A 23 -35.13 -47.42 50.79
N HIS A 24 -34.27 -46.42 50.56
CA HIS A 24 -34.71 -45.04 50.63
C HIS A 24 -35.76 -44.77 49.54
N HIS A 25 -36.98 -44.41 49.96
CA HIS A 25 -37.97 -43.87 49.04
C HIS A 25 -37.45 -42.54 48.50
N VAL A 26 -37.26 -42.45 47.19
CA VAL A 26 -36.93 -41.19 46.51
C VAL A 26 -38.17 -40.77 45.76
N ASP A 27 -38.87 -39.76 46.26
CA ASP A 27 -39.88 -39.03 45.49
C ASP A 27 -39.14 -38.18 44.45
N PRO A 28 -39.23 -38.49 43.14
CA PRO A 28 -38.70 -37.61 42.12
C PRO A 28 -39.54 -36.34 42.12
N LYS A 29 -39.08 -35.30 42.83
CA LYS A 29 -39.58 -33.94 42.63
C LYS A 29 -39.13 -33.49 41.25
N GLU A 30 -39.94 -33.74 40.23
CA GLU A 30 -39.80 -33.07 38.95
C GLU A 30 -39.96 -31.57 39.22
N LYS A 31 -38.81 -30.88 39.30
CA LYS A 31 -38.81 -29.43 39.34
C LYS A 31 -39.18 -28.98 37.93
N ASN A 32 -40.46 -28.73 37.71
CA ASN A 32 -40.90 -27.77 36.71
C ASN A 32 -40.92 -26.41 37.41
N PRO A 33 -39.77 -25.70 37.54
CA PRO A 33 -39.82 -24.33 38.02
C PRO A 33 -40.71 -23.56 37.05
N LEU A 34 -41.77 -22.97 37.59
CA LEU A 34 -42.54 -22.00 36.84
C LEU A 34 -41.57 -20.89 36.41
N PRO A 35 -41.72 -20.34 35.19
CA PRO A 35 -40.89 -19.24 34.74
C PRO A 35 -40.90 -18.12 35.79
N SER A 36 -39.73 -17.54 36.06
CA SER A 36 -39.61 -16.46 37.03
C SER A 36 -40.38 -15.23 36.57
N ALA A 37 -40.63 -14.28 37.49
CA ALA A 37 -41.25 -13.01 37.13
C ALA A 37 -40.42 -12.26 36.06
N GLU A 38 -39.09 -12.40 36.12
CA GLU A 38 -38.16 -11.86 35.12
C GLU A 38 -38.37 -12.53 33.76
N ASP A 39 -38.48 -13.87 33.71
CA ASP A 39 -38.67 -14.63 32.46
C ASP A 39 -39.97 -14.24 31.77
N VAL A 40 -41.05 -14.09 32.53
CA VAL A 40 -42.36 -13.65 32.00
C VAL A 40 -42.30 -12.20 31.51
N GLN A 41 -41.55 -11.32 32.18
CA GLN A 41 -41.36 -9.94 31.73
C GLN A 41 -40.53 -9.89 30.44
N GLN A 42 -39.44 -10.65 30.36
CA GLN A 42 -38.62 -10.75 29.16
C GLN A 42 -39.42 -11.32 27.99
N GLU A 43 -40.25 -12.34 28.22
CA GLU A 43 -41.13 -12.90 27.18
C GLU A 43 -42.17 -11.88 26.71
N ARG A 44 -42.75 -11.09 27.61
CA ARG A 44 -43.65 -9.97 27.23
C ARG A 44 -42.94 -8.89 26.43
N LEU A 45 -41.72 -8.52 26.80
CA LEU A 45 -40.91 -7.55 26.06
C LEU A 45 -40.59 -8.07 24.65
N HIS A 46 -40.20 -9.35 24.55
CA HIS A 46 -39.93 -10.01 23.27
C HIS A 46 -41.17 -10.04 22.37
N GLN A 47 -42.34 -10.40 22.93
CA GLN A 47 -43.59 -10.42 22.19
C GLN A 47 -44.05 -9.02 21.75
N ASN A 48 -43.84 -8.00 22.59
CA ASN A 48 -44.11 -6.62 22.21
C ASN A 48 -43.19 -6.14 21.08
N LEU A 49 -41.91 -6.53 21.11
CA LEU A 49 -40.97 -6.21 20.03
C LEU A 49 -41.37 -6.91 18.73
N LEU A 50 -41.70 -8.21 18.75
CA LEU A 50 -42.16 -8.94 17.57
C LEU A 50 -43.44 -8.32 16.99
N ASN A 51 -44.40 -7.99 17.84
CA ASN A 51 -45.63 -7.33 17.40
C ASN A 51 -45.36 -5.95 16.81
N GLY A 52 -44.44 -5.18 17.41
CA GLY A 52 -44.01 -3.89 16.89
C GLY A 52 -43.34 -4.00 15.51
N VAL A 53 -42.50 -5.02 15.30
CA VAL A 53 -41.87 -5.28 14.00
C VAL A 53 -42.87 -5.78 12.96
N ASN A 54 -43.81 -6.66 13.34
CA ASN A 54 -44.83 -7.18 12.43
C ASN A 54 -45.84 -6.12 11.98
N GLN A 55 -46.10 -5.12 12.83
CA GLN A 55 -46.99 -3.99 12.53
C GLN A 55 -46.22 -2.77 12.01
N PHE A 56 -44.90 -2.87 11.86
CA PHE A 56 -44.07 -1.80 11.37
C PHE A 56 -44.40 -1.52 9.91
N ASP A 57 -44.88 -0.31 9.62
CA ASP A 57 -45.07 0.14 8.25
C ASP A 57 -43.74 0.70 7.72
N PRO A 58 -43.06 0.02 6.78
CA PRO A 58 -41.81 0.51 6.21
C PRO A 58 -42.00 1.82 5.42
N ALA A 59 -43.24 2.17 5.01
CA ALA A 59 -43.52 3.44 4.36
C ALA A 59 -43.49 4.64 5.33
N SER A 60 -43.54 4.39 6.65
CA SER A 60 -43.41 5.41 7.69
C SER A 60 -41.96 5.87 7.94
N LEU A 61 -40.98 5.15 7.38
CA LEU A 61 -39.57 5.56 7.47
C LEU A 61 -39.33 6.83 6.66
N ASN A 62 -38.67 7.81 7.29
CA ASN A 62 -38.16 8.98 6.59
C ASN A 62 -37.20 8.53 5.48
N LYS A 63 -37.52 8.87 4.23
CA LYS A 63 -36.62 8.61 3.09
C LYS A 63 -35.32 9.39 3.30
N ALA A 64 -34.25 8.68 3.61
CA ALA A 64 -32.91 9.26 3.64
C ALA A 64 -32.48 9.53 2.19
N ARG A 65 -32.36 10.81 1.81
CA ARG A 65 -31.78 11.20 0.52
C ARG A 65 -30.28 11.00 0.61
N THR A 66 -29.79 9.87 0.12
CA THR A 66 -28.35 9.66 -0.07
C THR A 66 -27.89 10.59 -1.20
N LYS A 67 -27.03 11.56 -0.86
CA LYS A 67 -26.28 12.33 -1.86
C LYS A 67 -25.05 11.53 -2.23
N GLU A 68 -25.21 10.58 -3.15
CA GLU A 68 -24.07 9.97 -3.80
C GLU A 68 -23.33 11.06 -4.58
N ARG A 69 -22.04 11.24 -4.28
CA ARG A 69 -21.20 12.15 -5.05
C ARG A 69 -20.90 11.47 -6.37
N VAL A 70 -21.68 11.79 -7.40
CA VAL A 70 -21.32 11.49 -8.80
C VAL A 70 -20.14 12.40 -9.14
N ILE A 71 -18.93 11.89 -8.93
CA ILE A 71 -17.71 12.56 -9.38
C ILE A 71 -17.67 12.34 -10.89
N LEU A 72 -17.95 13.40 -11.64
CA LEU A 72 -17.71 13.38 -13.08
C LEU A 72 -16.22 13.17 -13.32
N PRO A 73 -15.84 12.36 -14.32
CA PRO A 73 -14.43 12.17 -14.66
C PRO A 73 -13.79 13.54 -14.93
N ASP A 74 -12.62 13.77 -14.36
CA ASP A 74 -11.88 15.01 -14.57
C ASP A 74 -11.35 15.11 -16.01
N SER A 75 -10.84 16.28 -16.37
CA SER A 75 -10.31 16.52 -17.72
C SER A 75 -9.14 15.60 -18.08
N GLY A 76 -8.39 15.12 -17.08
CA GLY A 76 -7.27 14.20 -17.28
C GLY A 76 -7.76 12.82 -17.69
N ILE A 77 -8.74 12.27 -16.95
CA ILE A 77 -9.36 10.98 -17.23
C ILE A 77 -10.02 10.98 -18.62
N ILE A 78 -10.70 12.06 -18.98
CA ILE A 78 -11.34 12.19 -20.31
C ILE A 78 -10.28 12.25 -21.42
N ALA A 79 -9.16 12.96 -21.19
CA ALA A 79 -8.08 13.04 -22.17
C ALA A 79 -7.37 11.70 -22.36
N GLU A 80 -7.12 10.96 -21.28
CA GLU A 80 -6.51 9.64 -21.31
C GLU A 80 -7.40 8.62 -22.05
N GLU A 81 -8.69 8.60 -21.75
CA GLU A 81 -9.65 7.73 -22.45
C GLU A 81 -9.72 8.05 -23.95
N LYS A 82 -9.66 9.35 -24.31
CA LYS A 82 -9.62 9.77 -25.72
C LYS A 82 -8.34 9.31 -26.42
N GLN A 83 -7.18 9.42 -25.75
CA GLN A 83 -5.90 8.91 -26.27
C GLN A 83 -5.93 7.39 -26.45
N HIS A 84 -6.52 6.67 -25.50
CA HIS A 84 -6.67 5.22 -25.58
C HIS A 84 -7.56 4.80 -26.76
N GLN A 85 -8.70 5.45 -26.96
CA GLN A 85 -9.57 5.21 -28.13
C GLN A 85 -8.88 5.51 -29.45
N GLU A 86 -8.11 6.61 -29.52
CA GLU A 86 -7.30 6.94 -30.69
C GLU A 86 -6.25 5.85 -30.99
N HIS A 87 -5.56 5.35 -29.95
CA HIS A 87 -4.59 4.27 -30.10
C HIS A 87 -5.22 2.97 -30.60
N ILE A 88 -6.38 2.57 -30.05
CA ILE A 88 -7.11 1.39 -30.53
C ILE A 88 -7.58 1.57 -31.98
N ALA A 89 -8.06 2.75 -32.35
CA ALA A 89 -8.46 3.05 -33.72
C ALA A 89 -7.27 2.94 -34.68
N ASN A 90 -6.11 3.49 -34.30
CA ASN A 90 -4.88 3.43 -35.07
C ASN A 90 -4.37 1.99 -35.25
N ILE A 91 -4.38 1.17 -34.19
CA ILE A 91 -4.05 -0.26 -34.29
C ILE A 91 -5.01 -0.98 -35.23
N SER A 92 -6.31 -0.69 -35.14
CA SER A 92 -7.33 -1.31 -35.98
C SER A 92 -7.16 -0.97 -37.46
N GLN A 93 -6.68 0.24 -37.77
CA GLN A 93 -6.40 0.69 -39.13
C GLN A 93 -5.00 0.29 -39.64
N PHE A 94 -4.16 -0.28 -38.76
CA PHE A 94 -2.78 -0.63 -39.10
C PHE A 94 -2.72 -1.80 -40.10
N LYS A 95 -2.16 -1.53 -41.28
CA LYS A 95 -1.91 -2.55 -42.30
C LYS A 95 -0.69 -3.40 -41.93
N ARG A 96 -0.91 -4.59 -41.37
CA ARG A 96 0.16 -5.56 -41.06
C ARG A 96 1.05 -5.90 -42.25
N THR A 97 0.54 -5.79 -43.48
CA THR A 97 1.30 -5.99 -44.72
C THR A 97 2.32 -4.89 -45.02
N SER A 98 2.28 -3.78 -44.30
CA SER A 98 3.24 -2.67 -44.42
C SER A 98 4.48 -2.86 -43.55
N LEU A 99 4.52 -3.90 -42.70
CA LEU A 99 5.71 -4.26 -41.94
C LEU A 99 6.73 -4.97 -42.84
N LYS A 100 7.94 -4.41 -42.93
CA LYS A 100 9.09 -5.13 -43.50
C LYS A 100 9.43 -6.30 -42.57
N ARG A 101 9.80 -7.45 -43.13
CA ARG A 101 10.39 -8.54 -42.33
C ARG A 101 11.65 -8.01 -41.65
N ALA A 102 11.69 -8.06 -40.33
CA ALA A 102 12.90 -7.85 -39.56
C ALA A 102 13.73 -9.12 -39.63
N GLU A 103 14.91 -9.06 -40.26
CA GLU A 103 15.95 -10.06 -40.04
C GLU A 103 16.54 -9.78 -38.66
N SER A 104 16.19 -10.61 -37.68
CA SER A 104 16.82 -10.59 -36.38
C SER A 104 18.28 -11.02 -36.53
N LEU A 105 19.19 -10.05 -36.58
CA LEU A 105 20.56 -10.29 -36.14
C LEU A 105 20.48 -10.49 -34.63
N GLU A 106 20.39 -11.75 -34.21
CA GLU A 106 20.68 -12.15 -32.84
C GLU A 106 22.12 -11.69 -32.56
N LYS A 107 22.26 -10.50 -31.98
CA LYS A 107 23.51 -10.16 -31.32
C LYS A 107 23.55 -11.08 -30.11
N GLY A 108 24.25 -12.20 -30.26
CA GLY A 108 24.71 -13.03 -29.16
C GLY A 108 25.68 -12.20 -28.31
N CYS A 109 25.14 -11.22 -27.60
CA CYS A 109 25.87 -10.49 -26.59
C CYS A 109 26.18 -11.52 -25.52
N LEU A 110 27.45 -11.93 -25.42
CA LEU A 110 27.90 -12.72 -24.30
C LEU A 110 27.50 -11.98 -23.02
N PRO A 111 26.97 -12.70 -22.00
CA PRO A 111 26.62 -12.07 -20.73
C PRO A 111 27.83 -11.28 -20.21
N SER A 112 27.59 -10.09 -19.69
CA SER A 112 28.67 -9.27 -19.14
C SER A 112 29.33 -10.00 -17.97
N GLN A 113 30.58 -9.66 -17.68
CA GLN A 113 31.30 -10.24 -16.55
C GLN A 113 30.54 -10.07 -15.22
N ASP A 114 29.78 -8.98 -15.07
CA ASP A 114 28.94 -8.74 -13.91
C ASP A 114 27.79 -9.74 -13.79
N VAL A 115 27.13 -10.07 -14.90
CA VAL A 115 26.05 -11.08 -14.93
C VAL A 115 26.61 -12.46 -14.59
N ILE A 116 27.77 -12.81 -15.14
CA ILE A 116 28.46 -14.08 -14.85
C ILE A 116 28.84 -14.17 -13.37
N ASN A 117 29.40 -13.08 -12.82
CA ASN A 117 29.79 -13.02 -11.42
C ASN A 117 28.57 -13.12 -10.49
N GLN A 118 27.48 -12.43 -10.81
CA GLN A 118 26.24 -12.49 -10.04
C GLN A 118 25.66 -13.90 -10.02
N GLU A 119 25.55 -14.55 -11.18
CA GLU A 119 25.04 -15.91 -11.29
C GLU A 119 25.91 -16.91 -10.52
N LYS A 120 27.24 -16.74 -10.58
CA LYS A 120 28.18 -17.54 -9.79
C LYS A 120 27.98 -17.35 -8.29
N THR A 121 27.83 -16.11 -7.81
CA THR A 121 27.58 -15.85 -6.38
C THR A 121 26.25 -16.43 -5.91
N GLU A 122 25.22 -16.39 -6.75
CA GLU A 122 23.91 -16.98 -6.43
C GLU A 122 23.99 -18.50 -6.35
N ALA A 123 24.70 -19.15 -7.28
CA ALA A 123 24.92 -20.58 -7.26
C ALA A 123 25.68 -21.03 -6.00
N GLU A 124 26.75 -20.34 -5.63
CA GLU A 124 27.51 -20.60 -4.41
C GLU A 124 26.67 -20.41 -3.14
N LEU A 125 25.83 -19.37 -3.11
CA LEU A 125 24.93 -19.11 -1.97
C LEU A 125 23.88 -20.22 -1.85
N ARG A 126 23.29 -20.66 -2.97
CA ARG A 126 22.32 -21.78 -3.01
C ARG A 126 22.94 -23.08 -2.50
N GLU A 127 24.16 -23.39 -2.92
CA GLU A 127 24.89 -24.58 -2.44
C GLU A 127 25.19 -24.49 -0.94
N ARG A 128 25.65 -23.33 -0.47
CA ARG A 128 25.96 -23.10 0.95
C ARG A 128 24.73 -23.18 1.85
N ILE A 129 23.57 -22.71 1.38
CA ILE A 129 22.30 -22.86 2.10
C ILE A 129 21.82 -24.31 2.05
N GLY A 130 21.95 -24.99 0.92
CA GLY A 130 21.56 -26.40 0.77
C GLY A 130 22.37 -27.37 1.64
N THR A 131 23.66 -27.06 1.87
CA THR A 131 24.58 -27.82 2.72
C THR A 131 24.63 -27.31 4.17
N PHE A 132 23.79 -26.34 4.52
CA PHE A 132 23.78 -25.74 5.85
C PHE A 132 23.34 -26.74 6.91
N ASN A 133 24.24 -27.07 7.83
CA ASN A 133 23.93 -27.91 8.98
C ASN A 133 23.23 -27.10 10.07
N LYS A 134 21.92 -27.31 10.22
CA LYS A 134 21.06 -26.67 11.24
C LYS A 134 21.46 -27.03 12.67
N ASP A 135 22.15 -28.15 12.90
CA ASP A 135 22.59 -28.59 14.23
C ASP A 135 23.75 -27.75 14.77
N LYS A 136 24.39 -26.92 13.93
CA LYS A 136 25.39 -25.92 14.35
C LYS A 136 24.76 -24.62 14.85
N LEU A 137 23.44 -24.43 14.67
CA LEU A 137 22.73 -23.30 15.28
C LEU A 137 22.62 -23.55 16.78
N LYS A 138 22.99 -22.54 17.57
CA LYS A 138 22.79 -22.61 19.02
C LYS A 138 21.27 -22.70 19.29
N PRO A 139 20.77 -23.73 19.97
CA PRO A 139 19.40 -23.74 20.45
C PRO A 139 19.20 -22.52 21.34
N THR A 140 18.33 -21.62 20.95
CA THR A 140 17.94 -20.47 21.77
C THR A 140 16.49 -20.67 22.15
N THR A 141 16.26 -20.96 23.43
CA THR A 141 14.93 -21.00 24.02
C THR A 141 14.33 -19.61 23.98
N THR A 142 13.21 -19.45 23.30
CA THR A 142 12.45 -18.19 23.31
C THR A 142 11.65 -18.15 24.60
N GLU A 143 12.09 -17.36 25.59
CA GLU A 143 11.28 -17.07 26.77
C GLU A 143 10.38 -15.87 26.49
N GLU A 144 9.07 -16.12 26.36
CA GLU A 144 8.06 -15.06 26.41
C GLU A 144 7.99 -14.52 27.84
N LYS A 145 8.53 -13.32 28.06
CA LYS A 145 8.37 -12.63 29.34
C LYS A 145 6.95 -12.08 29.43
N THR A 146 6.00 -12.89 29.91
CA THR A 146 4.78 -12.37 30.52
C THR A 146 5.16 -11.75 31.86
N VAL A 147 5.53 -10.46 31.84
CA VAL A 147 5.83 -9.73 33.07
C VAL A 147 4.51 -9.48 33.78
N LEU A 148 4.31 -10.15 34.92
CA LEU A 148 3.20 -9.83 35.82
C LEU A 148 3.40 -8.40 36.35
N PRO A 149 2.32 -7.61 36.52
CA PRO A 149 2.42 -6.25 37.04
C PRO A 149 3.19 -6.24 38.36
N SER A 150 4.10 -5.29 38.51
CA SER A 150 4.86 -5.15 39.75
C SER A 150 3.93 -4.79 40.92
N PRO A 151 4.30 -5.11 42.17
CA PRO A 151 3.53 -4.69 43.34
C PRO A 151 3.32 -3.18 43.42
N ASP A 152 4.24 -2.38 42.88
CA ASP A 152 4.14 -0.92 42.85
C ASP A 152 3.15 -0.44 41.78
N GLU A 153 3.10 -1.10 40.62
CA GLU A 153 2.09 -0.84 39.58
C GLU A 153 0.67 -1.14 40.11
N ILE A 154 0.50 -2.26 40.81
CA ILE A 154 -0.78 -2.65 41.42
C ILE A 154 -1.20 -1.64 42.51
N ARG A 155 -0.23 -1.15 43.30
CA ARG A 155 -0.50 -0.13 44.33
C ARG A 155 -0.91 1.20 43.70
N HIS A 156 -0.22 1.61 42.64
CA HIS A 156 -0.56 2.85 41.93
C HIS A 156 -1.96 2.77 41.33
N GLU A 157 -2.30 1.67 40.67
CA GLU A 157 -3.63 1.47 40.09
C GLU A 157 -4.72 1.50 41.17
N LYS A 158 -4.47 0.89 42.33
CA LYS A 158 -5.41 0.91 43.46
C LYS A 158 -5.63 2.32 44.03
N VAL A 159 -4.57 3.12 44.15
CA VAL A 159 -4.67 4.53 44.58
C VAL A 159 -5.46 5.35 43.56
N GLU A 160 -5.25 5.10 42.26
CA GLU A 160 -5.97 5.82 41.21
C GLU A 160 -7.47 5.51 41.23
N MET A 161 -7.85 4.23 41.43
CA MET A 161 -9.25 3.84 41.60
C MET A 161 -9.89 4.51 42.81
N GLU A 162 -9.19 4.55 43.96
CA GLU A 162 -9.70 5.19 45.18
C GLU A 162 -9.92 6.69 44.99
N ILE A 163 -9.00 7.38 44.30
CA ILE A 163 -9.15 8.81 43.97
C ILE A 163 -10.36 9.01 43.04
N ARG A 164 -10.53 8.16 42.02
CA ARG A 164 -11.68 8.24 41.09
C ARG A 164 -13.00 8.03 41.80
N GLU A 165 -13.09 7.05 42.69
CA GLU A 165 -14.30 6.79 43.49
C GLU A 165 -14.61 7.96 44.43
N ARG A 166 -13.58 8.52 45.07
CA ARG A 166 -13.72 9.67 45.97
C ARG A 166 -14.15 10.94 45.26
N ILE A 167 -13.64 11.19 44.06
CA ILE A 167 -14.07 12.32 43.22
C ILE A 167 -15.51 12.09 42.71
N GLY A 168 -15.85 10.87 42.30
CA GLY A 168 -17.20 10.51 41.85
C GLY A 168 -18.26 10.61 42.94
N SER A 169 -17.86 10.44 44.20
CA SER A 169 -18.73 10.52 45.38
C SER A 169 -18.67 11.90 46.07
N PHE A 170 -18.03 12.90 45.46
CA PHE A 170 -17.89 14.23 46.05
C PHE A 170 -19.16 15.07 45.87
N HIS A 171 -19.71 15.58 46.98
CA HIS A 171 -20.87 16.46 46.95
C HIS A 171 -20.46 17.93 47.00
N LYS A 172 -21.10 18.77 46.18
CA LYS A 172 -20.80 20.21 46.11
C LYS A 172 -21.05 20.92 47.44
N GLU A 173 -21.92 20.37 48.29
CA GLU A 173 -22.21 20.89 49.62
C GLU A 173 -21.03 20.79 50.60
N ASP A 174 -20.04 19.94 50.32
CA ASP A 174 -18.83 19.77 51.16
C ASP A 174 -17.80 20.89 50.94
N LEU A 175 -18.02 21.78 49.96
CA LEU A 175 -17.17 22.95 49.71
C LEU A 175 -17.50 24.08 50.68
N ASN A 176 -16.51 24.53 51.45
CA ASN A 176 -16.63 25.73 52.29
C ASN A 176 -17.00 26.95 51.43
N HIS A 177 -18.08 27.64 51.79
CA HIS A 177 -18.47 28.88 51.13
C HIS A 177 -17.50 30.00 51.52
N ILE A 178 -16.67 30.44 50.58
CA ILE A 178 -15.76 31.58 50.77
C ILE A 178 -16.45 32.84 50.25
N GLN A 179 -16.65 33.81 51.13
CA GLN A 179 -17.11 35.14 50.75
C GLN A 179 -15.91 35.93 50.21
N THR A 180 -15.87 36.17 48.91
CA THR A 180 -14.81 36.97 48.28
C THR A 180 -14.92 38.41 48.71
N GLN A 181 -13.92 38.91 49.44
CA GLN A 181 -13.74 40.35 49.66
C GLN A 181 -12.85 40.91 48.56
N GLU A 182 -13.44 41.75 47.72
CA GLU A 182 -12.75 42.53 46.70
C GLU A 182 -11.86 43.59 47.39
N LYS A 183 -10.54 43.47 47.26
CA LYS A 183 -9.63 44.54 47.67
C LYS A 183 -9.76 45.68 46.68
N VAL A 184 -10.47 46.74 47.05
CA VAL A 184 -10.41 48.02 46.34
C VAL A 184 -9.03 48.63 46.60
N VAL A 185 -8.11 48.45 45.66
CA VAL A 185 -6.80 49.10 45.68
C VAL A 185 -6.98 50.47 45.03
N LEU A 186 -6.55 51.53 45.73
CA LEU A 186 -6.56 52.88 45.14
C LEU A 186 -5.62 52.92 43.93
N PRO A 187 -5.95 53.66 42.86
CA PRO A 187 -5.07 53.83 41.71
C PRO A 187 -3.66 54.25 42.17
N SER A 188 -2.65 53.60 41.62
CA SER A 188 -1.26 53.94 41.87
C SER A 188 -0.90 55.28 41.19
N GLY A 189 0.25 55.86 41.57
CA GLY A 189 0.76 57.06 40.90
C GLY A 189 0.99 56.85 39.40
N ASP A 190 1.35 55.62 39.01
CA ASP A 190 1.56 55.25 37.60
C ASP A 190 0.23 55.19 36.84
N ASP A 191 -0.84 54.69 37.47
CA ASP A 191 -2.19 54.66 36.89
C ASP A 191 -2.70 56.09 36.60
N LEU A 192 -2.50 57.00 37.56
CA LEU A 192 -2.86 58.42 37.40
C LEU A 192 -2.02 59.12 36.33
N HIS A 193 -0.72 58.78 36.23
CA HIS A 193 0.14 59.33 35.20
C HIS A 193 -0.28 58.85 33.81
N HIS A 194 -0.59 57.56 33.67
CA HIS A 194 -1.07 56.99 32.42
C HIS A 194 -2.38 57.64 31.99
N GLU A 195 -3.34 57.80 32.90
CA GLU A 195 -4.62 58.44 32.60
C GLU A 195 -4.46 59.90 32.17
N ARG A 196 -3.54 60.66 32.79
CA ARG A 196 -3.23 62.03 32.37
C ARG A 196 -2.66 62.10 30.96
N VAL A 197 -1.75 61.20 30.60
CA VAL A 197 -1.17 61.13 29.25
C VAL A 197 -2.24 60.75 28.22
N GLU A 198 -3.14 59.84 28.56
CA GLU A 198 -4.28 59.46 27.72
C GLU A 198 -5.22 60.65 27.47
N GLN A 199 -5.52 61.43 28.51
CA GLN A 199 -6.32 62.65 28.37
C GLN A 199 -5.65 63.69 27.47
N GLU A 200 -4.36 63.95 27.67
CA GLU A 200 -3.61 64.90 26.83
C GLU A 200 -3.57 64.45 25.36
N LEU A 201 -3.38 63.15 25.11
CA LEU A 201 -3.39 62.60 23.75
C LEU A 201 -4.78 62.74 23.11
N ARG A 202 -5.86 62.48 23.86
CA ARG A 202 -7.24 62.65 23.40
C ARG A 202 -7.55 64.11 23.05
N GLU A 203 -7.12 65.06 23.89
CA GLU A 203 -7.27 66.48 23.60
C GLU A 203 -6.46 66.90 22.36
N ARG A 204 -5.24 66.40 22.21
CA ARG A 204 -4.40 66.69 21.04
C ARG A 204 -4.98 66.14 19.74
N ILE A 205 -5.53 64.93 19.77
CA ILE A 205 -6.21 64.33 18.61
C ILE A 205 -7.53 65.07 18.34
N GLY A 206 -8.29 65.42 19.38
CA GLY A 206 -9.56 66.14 19.25
C GLY A 206 -9.41 67.58 18.73
N SER A 207 -8.24 68.20 18.93
CA SER A 207 -7.90 69.54 18.44
C SER A 207 -7.14 69.54 17.11
N PHE A 208 -6.90 68.37 16.51
CA PHE A 208 -6.23 68.25 15.23
C PHE A 208 -7.13 68.74 14.08
N HIS A 209 -6.64 69.69 13.28
CA HIS A 209 -7.38 70.19 12.11
C HIS A 209 -6.90 69.46 10.85
N VAL A 210 -7.85 69.09 9.97
CA VAL A 210 -7.52 68.43 8.70
C VAL A 210 -6.63 69.31 7.81
N ASP A 211 -6.70 70.63 7.98
CA ASP A 211 -5.86 71.62 7.29
C ASP A 211 -4.38 71.54 7.68
N ASP A 212 -4.05 70.92 8.82
CA ASP A 212 -2.67 70.65 9.24
C ASP A 212 -2.05 69.46 8.47
N LEU A 213 -2.86 68.72 7.70
CA LEU A 213 -2.39 67.60 6.89
C LEU A 213 -1.89 68.10 5.53
N HIS A 214 -0.66 67.73 5.16
CA HIS A 214 -0.15 68.00 3.82
C HIS A 214 -0.99 67.26 2.76
N HIS A 215 -1.61 68.02 1.84
CA HIS A 215 -2.34 67.44 0.73
C HIS A 215 -1.40 66.58 -0.13
N THR A 216 -1.75 65.31 -0.28
CA THR A 216 -1.04 64.37 -1.17
C THR A 216 -2.03 63.99 -2.27
N GLU A 217 -1.76 64.40 -3.51
CA GLU A 217 -2.59 64.06 -4.66
C GLU A 217 -2.42 62.56 -4.96
N THR A 218 -3.51 61.80 -4.81
CA THR A 218 -3.52 60.36 -5.03
C THR A 218 -4.06 60.07 -6.42
N GLU A 219 -3.19 59.64 -7.34
CA GLU A 219 -3.63 59.14 -8.64
C GLU A 219 -4.18 57.71 -8.48
N VAL A 220 -5.51 57.58 -8.47
CA VAL A 220 -6.17 56.27 -8.54
C VAL A 220 -6.13 55.80 -10.00
N LYS A 221 -5.28 54.82 -10.30
CA LYS A 221 -5.32 54.12 -11.59
C LYS A 221 -6.59 53.25 -11.63
N ILE A 222 -7.67 53.78 -12.17
CA ILE A 222 -8.86 53.01 -12.53
C ILE A 222 -8.51 52.21 -13.80
N VAL A 223 -8.11 50.95 -13.62
CA VAL A 223 -7.91 50.04 -14.75
C VAL A 223 -9.29 49.54 -15.17
N LEU A 224 -9.67 49.80 -16.42
CA LEU A 224 -10.88 49.25 -17.00
C LEU A 224 -10.72 47.72 -17.18
N PRO A 225 -11.81 46.93 -17.04
CA PRO A 225 -11.76 45.51 -17.32
C PRO A 225 -11.16 45.24 -18.70
N THR A 226 -10.31 44.23 -18.79
CA THR A 226 -9.75 43.78 -20.06
C THR A 226 -10.81 43.04 -20.89
N GLU A 227 -10.55 42.84 -22.17
CA GLU A 227 -11.42 42.04 -23.04
C GLU A 227 -11.57 40.60 -22.53
N ASP A 228 -10.50 40.03 -21.96
CA ASP A 228 -10.50 38.72 -21.33
C ASP A 228 -11.39 38.67 -20.08
N ASP A 229 -11.37 39.72 -19.24
CA ASP A 229 -12.23 39.82 -18.05
C ASP A 229 -13.72 39.83 -18.45
N ILE A 230 -14.05 40.58 -19.50
CA ILE A 230 -15.43 40.67 -20.02
C ILE A 230 -15.85 39.33 -20.65
N HIS A 231 -14.96 38.67 -21.38
CA HIS A 231 -15.23 37.37 -21.98
C HIS A 231 -15.46 36.30 -20.92
N HIS A 232 -14.63 36.27 -19.87
CA HIS A 232 -14.75 35.32 -18.77
C HIS A 232 -16.09 35.48 -18.04
N GLU A 233 -16.44 36.71 -17.68
CA GLU A 233 -17.71 37.02 -17.00
C GLU A 233 -18.92 36.57 -17.85
N LYS A 234 -18.87 36.80 -19.16
CA LYS A 234 -19.95 36.40 -20.08
C LYS A 234 -20.10 34.88 -20.18
N VAL A 235 -19.00 34.14 -20.24
CA VAL A 235 -19.03 32.66 -20.24
C VAL A 235 -19.58 32.13 -18.92
N GLU A 236 -19.19 32.74 -17.80
CA GLU A 236 -19.70 32.34 -16.48
C GLU A 236 -21.20 32.61 -16.34
N GLN A 237 -21.67 33.75 -16.84
CA GLN A 237 -23.09 34.08 -16.85
C GLN A 237 -23.90 33.08 -17.69
N GLU A 238 -23.43 32.73 -18.89
CA GLU A 238 -24.09 31.74 -19.75
C GLU A 238 -24.16 30.36 -19.07
N LEU A 239 -23.08 29.94 -18.41
CA LEU A 239 -23.06 28.68 -17.67
C LEU A 239 -24.05 28.69 -16.50
N ARG A 240 -24.12 29.79 -15.74
CA ARG A 240 -25.07 29.96 -14.62
C ARG A 240 -26.51 29.91 -15.09
N GLU A 241 -26.83 30.58 -16.19
CA GLU A 241 -28.16 30.54 -16.81
C GLU A 241 -28.52 29.12 -17.26
N ARG A 242 -27.60 28.43 -17.95
CA ARG A 242 -27.82 27.06 -18.44
C ARG A 242 -28.02 26.03 -17.31
N ILE A 243 -27.27 26.16 -16.21
CA ILE A 243 -27.45 25.31 -15.03
C ILE A 243 -28.78 25.67 -14.33
N GLY A 244 -29.12 26.95 -14.24
CA GLY A 244 -30.37 27.42 -13.63
C GLY A 244 -31.62 26.97 -14.38
N SER A 245 -31.54 26.83 -15.70
CA SER A 245 -32.64 26.36 -16.57
C SER A 245 -32.68 24.84 -16.76
N PHE A 246 -31.83 24.07 -16.07
CA PHE A 246 -31.75 22.63 -16.25
C PHE A 246 -32.92 21.90 -15.56
N HIS A 247 -33.70 21.13 -16.32
CA HIS A 247 -34.79 20.31 -15.78
C HIS A 247 -34.30 18.89 -15.47
N LEU A 248 -34.64 18.39 -14.28
CA LEU A 248 -34.27 17.02 -13.87
C LEU A 248 -34.90 15.95 -14.78
N GLU A 249 -36.01 16.28 -15.43
CA GLU A 249 -36.75 15.45 -16.38
C GLU A 249 -35.97 15.20 -17.69
N ASP A 250 -34.97 16.04 -17.99
CA ASP A 250 -34.09 15.86 -19.16
C ASP A 250 -33.04 14.75 -18.93
N LEU A 251 -32.92 14.24 -17.70
CA LEU A 251 -32.06 13.10 -17.38
C LEU A 251 -32.76 11.79 -17.74
N ASN A 252 -32.07 10.94 -18.51
CA ASN A 252 -32.53 9.59 -18.76
C ASN A 252 -32.66 8.81 -17.44
N HIS A 253 -33.83 8.21 -17.22
CA HIS A 253 -34.04 7.32 -16.07
C HIS A 253 -33.21 6.05 -16.24
N THR A 254 -32.30 5.79 -15.30
CA THR A 254 -31.53 4.54 -15.23
C THR A 254 -32.00 3.75 -14.01
N GLU A 255 -32.70 2.65 -14.25
CA GLU A 255 -33.09 1.70 -13.20
C GLU A 255 -31.90 0.76 -12.93
N THR A 256 -31.26 0.92 -11.77
CA THR A 256 -30.14 0.06 -11.37
C THR A 256 -30.65 -1.24 -10.74
N GLU A 257 -30.66 -2.33 -11.51
CA GLU A 257 -30.84 -3.68 -10.98
C GLU A 257 -29.52 -4.20 -10.38
N VAL A 258 -29.47 -4.42 -9.06
CA VAL A 258 -28.37 -5.16 -8.42
C VAL A 258 -28.60 -6.65 -8.67
N LYS A 259 -28.01 -7.18 -9.76
CA LYS A 259 -27.99 -8.63 -9.99
C LYS A 259 -26.94 -9.29 -9.10
N VAL A 260 -27.39 -9.88 -7.98
CA VAL A 260 -26.61 -10.91 -7.28
C VAL A 260 -26.73 -12.19 -8.09
N VAL A 261 -25.86 -12.37 -9.08
CA VAL A 261 -25.83 -13.59 -9.89
C VAL A 261 -25.09 -14.67 -9.09
N LEU A 262 -25.77 -15.79 -8.83
CA LEU A 262 -25.10 -16.99 -8.33
C LEU A 262 -24.12 -17.49 -9.40
N PRO A 263 -23.00 -18.13 -9.00
CA PRO A 263 -22.06 -18.73 -9.95
C PRO A 263 -22.80 -19.67 -10.91
N THR A 264 -22.50 -19.58 -12.20
CA THR A 264 -23.08 -20.48 -13.19
C THR A 264 -22.52 -21.90 -13.05
N GLU A 265 -23.23 -22.89 -13.57
CA GLU A 265 -22.81 -24.30 -13.56
C GLU A 265 -21.40 -24.46 -14.15
N ASP A 266 -21.10 -23.76 -15.26
CA ASP A 266 -19.77 -23.73 -15.88
C ASP A 266 -18.66 -23.26 -14.93
N VAL A 267 -18.94 -22.23 -14.10
CA VAL A 267 -17.97 -21.69 -13.14
C VAL A 267 -17.68 -22.70 -12.03
N ILE A 268 -18.72 -23.41 -11.58
CA ILE A 268 -18.60 -24.46 -10.55
C ILE A 268 -17.84 -25.67 -11.09
N GLU A 269 -18.10 -26.08 -12.34
CA GLU A 269 -17.38 -27.18 -12.98
C GLU A 269 -15.90 -26.83 -13.20
N GLN A 270 -15.61 -25.62 -13.65
CA GLN A 270 -14.23 -25.16 -13.83
C GLN A 270 -13.46 -25.13 -12.49
N GLU A 271 -14.08 -24.60 -11.43
CA GLU A 271 -13.46 -24.58 -10.09
C GLU A 271 -13.19 -26.00 -9.58
N LYS A 272 -14.12 -26.93 -9.80
CA LYS A 272 -13.95 -28.34 -9.42
C LYS A 272 -12.79 -29.01 -10.17
N GLN A 273 -12.67 -28.75 -11.47
CA GLN A 273 -11.55 -29.26 -12.28
C GLN A 273 -10.20 -28.68 -11.80
N GLU A 274 -10.16 -27.39 -11.47
CA GLU A 274 -8.95 -26.75 -10.95
C GLU A 274 -8.54 -27.34 -9.59
N GLN A 275 -9.51 -27.56 -8.69
CA GLN A 275 -9.24 -28.20 -7.40
C GLN A 275 -8.72 -29.63 -7.57
N GLU A 276 -9.28 -30.41 -8.48
CA GLU A 276 -8.82 -31.76 -8.78
C GLU A 276 -7.38 -31.76 -9.32
N LEU A 277 -7.07 -30.87 -10.26
CA LEU A 277 -5.72 -30.69 -10.78
C LEU A 277 -4.73 -30.30 -9.67
N LYS A 278 -5.11 -29.35 -8.81
CA LYS A 278 -4.29 -28.90 -7.69
C LYS A 278 -4.00 -30.01 -6.69
N ASN A 279 -5.00 -30.85 -6.40
CA ASN A 279 -4.86 -32.01 -5.53
C ASN A 279 -3.99 -33.11 -6.16
N SER A 280 -4.09 -33.29 -7.48
CA SER A 280 -3.23 -34.22 -8.23
C SER A 280 -1.76 -33.79 -8.19
N ILE A 281 -1.50 -32.49 -8.41
CA ILE A 281 -0.14 -31.93 -8.36
C ILE A 281 0.41 -31.96 -6.93
N SER A 282 -0.39 -31.64 -5.92
CA SER A 282 0.08 -31.61 -4.52
C SER A 282 0.40 -33.00 -3.97
N SER A 283 -0.35 -34.02 -4.39
CA SER A 283 -0.13 -35.42 -4.02
C SER A 283 0.90 -36.13 -4.91
N PHE A 284 1.41 -35.45 -5.95
CA PHE A 284 2.38 -36.02 -6.89
C PHE A 284 3.71 -36.33 -6.20
N LYS A 285 4.08 -37.62 -6.20
CA LYS A 285 5.36 -38.06 -5.65
C LYS A 285 6.48 -37.74 -6.63
N ARG A 286 7.22 -36.66 -6.39
CA ARG A 286 8.40 -36.27 -7.21
C ARG A 286 9.41 -37.39 -7.44
N ALA A 287 9.53 -38.34 -6.50
CA ALA A 287 10.38 -39.52 -6.62
C ALA A 287 9.95 -40.52 -7.73
N SER A 288 8.75 -40.37 -8.29
CA SER A 288 8.28 -41.16 -9.44
C SER A 288 8.75 -40.62 -10.79
N LEU A 289 9.34 -39.42 -10.84
CA LEU A 289 9.94 -38.88 -12.06
C LEU A 289 11.21 -39.66 -12.39
N LYS A 290 11.34 -40.11 -13.64
CA LYS A 290 12.55 -40.75 -14.13
C LYS A 290 13.70 -39.75 -14.09
N HIS A 291 14.82 -40.14 -13.47
CA HIS A 291 16.04 -39.36 -13.51
C HIS A 291 16.53 -39.29 -14.95
N THR A 292 16.64 -38.07 -15.49
CA THR A 292 17.20 -37.82 -16.82
C THR A 292 18.51 -37.09 -16.62
N GLU A 293 19.61 -37.77 -16.93
CA GLU A 293 20.96 -37.20 -16.87
C GLU A 293 21.22 -36.46 -18.20
N THR A 294 21.19 -35.13 -18.15
CA THR A 294 21.51 -34.29 -19.31
C THR A 294 23.02 -34.14 -19.43
N GLN A 295 23.60 -34.74 -20.48
CA GLN A 295 25.01 -34.59 -20.83
C GLN A 295 25.18 -33.35 -21.71
N GLU A 296 25.70 -32.26 -21.12
CA GLU A 296 26.12 -31.07 -21.87
C GLU A 296 27.41 -31.39 -22.62
N LYS A 297 27.32 -31.49 -23.95
CA LYS A 297 28.50 -31.61 -24.82
C LYS A 297 29.09 -30.23 -25.01
N ASN A 298 30.02 -29.83 -24.14
CA ASN A 298 30.97 -28.75 -24.43
C ASN A 298 32.22 -29.34 -25.09
N PRO A 299 32.27 -29.47 -26.43
CA PRO A 299 33.48 -29.92 -27.09
C PRO A 299 34.61 -28.95 -26.78
N LEU A 300 35.73 -29.49 -26.27
CA LEU A 300 36.96 -28.71 -26.14
C LEU A 300 37.40 -28.22 -27.53
N PRO A 301 38.00 -27.03 -27.62
CA PRO A 301 38.55 -26.55 -28.87
C PRO A 301 39.56 -27.57 -29.44
N PRO A 302 39.59 -27.79 -30.76
CA PRO A 302 40.49 -28.75 -31.37
C PRO A 302 41.95 -28.39 -31.09
N THR A 303 42.82 -29.39 -31.00
CA THR A 303 44.25 -29.21 -30.69
C THR A 303 44.93 -28.21 -31.65
N GLU A 304 44.48 -28.15 -32.90
CA GLU A 304 44.94 -27.18 -33.90
C GLU A 304 44.66 -25.73 -33.50
N ALA A 305 43.48 -25.43 -32.95
CA ALA A 305 43.13 -24.08 -32.51
C ALA A 305 44.02 -23.63 -31.34
N ILE A 306 44.30 -24.54 -30.40
CA ILE A 306 45.18 -24.29 -29.26
C ILE A 306 46.63 -24.04 -29.72
N GLN A 307 47.12 -24.81 -30.70
CA GLN A 307 48.46 -24.63 -31.25
C GLN A 307 48.60 -23.31 -32.01
N LEU A 308 47.58 -22.91 -32.76
CA LEU A 308 47.58 -21.68 -33.53
C LEU A 308 47.56 -20.44 -32.61
N GLU A 309 46.76 -20.48 -31.54
CA GLU A 309 46.76 -19.44 -30.50
C GLU A 309 48.11 -19.36 -29.76
N LYS A 310 48.71 -20.52 -29.44
CA LYS A 310 50.05 -20.56 -28.85
C LYS A 310 51.13 -19.97 -29.77
N GLN A 311 51.07 -20.27 -31.06
CA GLN A 311 51.99 -19.71 -32.04
C GLN A 311 51.82 -18.20 -32.21
N GLU A 312 50.57 -17.72 -32.24
CA GLU A 312 50.29 -16.28 -32.34
C GLU A 312 50.79 -15.52 -31.11
N THR A 313 50.57 -16.06 -29.91
CA THR A 313 51.06 -15.45 -28.67
C THR A 313 52.58 -15.40 -28.61
N GLU A 314 53.27 -16.48 -28.99
CA GLU A 314 54.74 -16.49 -29.11
C GLU A 314 55.25 -15.46 -30.12
N PHE A 315 54.57 -15.32 -31.26
CA PHE A 315 54.90 -14.32 -32.29
C PHE A 315 54.72 -12.88 -31.78
N ARG A 316 53.59 -12.59 -31.14
CA ARG A 316 53.33 -11.27 -30.54
C ARG A 316 54.38 -10.91 -29.48
N ASN A 317 54.67 -11.84 -28.58
CA ASN A 317 55.70 -11.64 -27.54
C ASN A 317 57.08 -11.38 -28.13
N SER A 318 57.42 -12.03 -29.26
CA SER A 318 58.69 -11.82 -29.96
C SER A 318 58.80 -10.43 -30.61
N ILE A 319 57.68 -9.87 -31.09
CA ILE A 319 57.64 -8.50 -31.61
C ILE A 319 57.70 -7.48 -30.48
N GLU A 320 56.95 -7.70 -29.41
CA GLU A 320 56.90 -6.78 -28.27
C GLU A 320 58.25 -6.71 -27.54
N GLY A 321 58.95 -7.85 -27.41
CA GLY A 321 60.30 -7.93 -26.84
C GLY A 321 61.44 -7.55 -27.79
N PHE A 322 61.15 -7.10 -29.02
CA PHE A 322 62.20 -6.81 -30.00
C PHE A 322 62.98 -5.54 -29.65
N GLU A 323 64.27 -5.71 -29.31
CA GLU A 323 65.14 -4.58 -29.00
C GLU A 323 65.57 -3.83 -30.28
N LYS A 324 64.97 -2.65 -30.49
CA LYS A 324 65.22 -1.82 -31.69
C LYS A 324 66.68 -1.39 -31.89
N ASN A 325 67.49 -1.39 -30.84
CA ASN A 325 68.93 -1.07 -30.92
C ASN A 325 69.76 -2.19 -31.59
N GLN A 326 69.19 -3.39 -31.77
CA GLN A 326 69.84 -4.50 -32.51
C GLN A 326 69.68 -4.36 -34.04
N LEU A 327 68.87 -3.40 -34.52
CA LEU A 327 68.81 -3.07 -35.95
C LEU A 327 70.16 -2.50 -36.40
N LYS A 328 70.74 -3.12 -37.43
CA LYS A 328 71.96 -2.62 -38.07
C LYS A 328 71.68 -1.24 -38.68
N HIS A 329 72.53 -0.26 -38.38
CA HIS A 329 72.45 1.06 -39.00
C HIS A 329 72.60 0.95 -40.53
N ALA A 330 71.55 1.31 -41.26
CA ALA A 330 71.57 1.42 -42.71
C ALA A 330 71.62 2.90 -43.09
N LYS A 331 72.63 3.31 -43.88
CA LYS A 331 72.73 4.68 -44.39
C LYS A 331 71.83 4.81 -45.61
N THR A 332 70.64 5.39 -45.44
CA THR A 332 69.74 5.70 -46.54
C THR A 332 70.24 6.94 -47.29
N ALA A 333 70.41 6.81 -48.60
CA ALA A 333 70.75 7.92 -49.49
C ALA A 333 69.47 8.35 -50.22
N GLU A 334 68.76 9.34 -49.69
CA GLU A 334 67.62 9.96 -50.35
C GLU A 334 68.13 10.89 -51.45
N LYS A 335 67.96 10.47 -52.71
CA LYS A 335 68.28 11.28 -53.88
C LYS A 335 67.07 12.16 -54.20
N ASN A 336 67.02 13.35 -53.60
CA ASN A 336 66.19 14.45 -54.11
C ASN A 336 67.09 15.42 -54.90
N PRO A 337 67.36 15.19 -56.20
CA PRO A 337 67.98 16.22 -57.03
C PRO A 337 67.00 17.40 -57.13
N LEU A 338 67.41 18.56 -56.65
CA LEU A 338 66.69 19.81 -56.87
C LEU A 338 66.70 20.12 -58.38
N PRO A 339 65.56 20.50 -58.99
CA PRO A 339 65.50 20.84 -60.40
C PRO A 339 66.53 21.92 -60.77
N THR A 340 67.24 21.70 -61.86
CA THR A 340 68.24 22.66 -62.36
C THR A 340 67.56 23.89 -62.96
N LYS A 341 68.28 25.01 -62.98
CA LYS A 341 67.76 26.29 -63.51
C LYS A 341 67.35 26.17 -64.99
N GLU A 342 68.00 25.32 -65.78
CA GLU A 342 67.59 25.03 -67.15
C GLU A 342 66.23 24.32 -67.22
N GLU A 343 65.98 23.32 -66.37
CA GLU A 343 64.72 22.54 -66.34
C GLU A 343 63.52 23.43 -66.00
N LEU A 344 63.67 24.34 -65.02
CA LEU A 344 62.64 25.31 -64.63
C LEU A 344 62.33 26.33 -65.74
N LEU A 345 63.33 26.68 -66.57
CA LEU A 345 63.14 27.59 -67.70
C LEU A 345 62.48 26.90 -68.90
N GLN A 346 62.75 25.61 -69.11
CA GLN A 346 62.08 24.81 -70.14
C GLN A 346 60.60 24.61 -69.81
N GLU A 347 60.27 24.37 -68.54
CA GLU A 347 58.90 24.25 -68.06
C GLU A 347 58.12 25.57 -68.18
N LYS A 348 58.75 26.71 -67.86
CA LYS A 348 58.15 28.04 -68.09
C LYS A 348 57.93 28.40 -69.56
N LYS A 349 58.66 27.78 -70.50
CA LYS A 349 58.42 27.93 -71.95
C LYS A 349 57.37 26.96 -72.49
N GLY A 350 57.15 25.84 -71.81
CA GLY A 350 56.14 24.83 -72.16
C GLY A 350 54.74 25.09 -71.60
N SER A 351 54.60 25.91 -70.56
CA SER A 351 53.30 26.40 -70.09
C SER A 351 52.83 27.60 -70.91
N LYS A 352 52.10 27.32 -72.00
CA LYS A 352 51.25 28.30 -72.68
C LYS A 352 49.89 27.70 -72.96
#